data_AF-A0A1P8X2A5-F1
#
_entry.id   AF-A0A1P8X2A5-F1
#
_cell.length_a   1.000
_cell.length_b   1.000
_cell.length_c   1.000
_cell.angle_alpha   90.00
_cell.angle_beta   90.00
_cell.angle_gamma   90.00
#
_symmetry.space_group_name_H-M   'P 1'
#
loop_
_entity.id
_entity.type
_entity.pdbx_description
1 polymer ?
#
loop_
_entity_poly.entity_id
_entity_poly.type
_entity_poly.pdbx_seq_one_letter_code
_entity_poly.pdbx_strand_id
1 'polypeptide(L)' 'MDDWNADDPESERDEWEWCTILVPRFALNVNRTGMKTRWLWPGRYLYRWSRTYKRYVYRRH' A
#
# COMPACT_ATOMS: atom_id res chain seq x y z
N MET A 1 -26.17 -0.11 -24.67
CA MET A 1 -25.69 1.16 -24.09
C MET A 1 -24.70 0.72 -23.03
N ASP A 2 -23.50 0.43 -23.50
CA ASP A 2 -22.49 -0.35 -22.81
C ASP A 2 -21.29 0.56 -22.64
N ASP A 3 -21.30 1.42 -21.63
CA ASP A 3 -20.15 2.24 -21.28
C ASP A 3 -20.31 2.78 -19.84
N TRP A 4 -20.31 1.89 -18.86
CA TRP A 4 -20.23 2.28 -17.44
C TRP A 4 -19.44 1.25 -16.64
N ASN A 5 -18.34 0.75 -17.22
CA ASN A 5 -17.24 0.31 -16.40
C ASN A 5 -16.40 1.56 -16.13
N ALA A 6 -16.91 2.39 -15.21
CA ALA A 6 -16.08 3.41 -14.60
C ALA A 6 -14.96 2.63 -13.92
N ASP A 7 -13.84 2.57 -14.63
CA ASP A 7 -12.50 2.43 -14.08
C ASP A 7 -12.41 3.53 -13.02
N ASP A 8 -12.90 3.22 -11.83
CA ASP A 8 -12.96 4.12 -10.71
C ASP A 8 -11.48 4.24 -10.31
N PRO A 9 -10.79 5.36 -10.62
CA PRO A 9 -9.34 5.44 -10.41
C PRO A 9 -9.00 5.40 -8.91
N GLU A 10 -10.01 5.39 -8.04
CA GLU A 10 -9.88 5.13 -6.62
C GLU A 10 -9.98 3.64 -6.25
N SER A 11 -10.67 2.79 -7.01
CA SER A 11 -10.68 1.33 -6.78
C SER A 11 -9.31 0.70 -6.98
N GLU A 12 -8.56 1.13 -8.01
CA GLU A 12 -7.18 0.64 -8.24
C GLU A 12 -6.22 1.02 -7.09
N ARG A 13 -6.50 2.10 -6.35
CA ARG A 13 -5.63 2.58 -5.25
C ARG A 13 -5.81 1.80 -3.95
N ASP A 14 -6.91 1.07 -3.83
CA ASP A 14 -7.19 0.20 -2.69
C ASP A 14 -6.55 -1.19 -2.87
N GLU A 15 -6.04 -1.50 -4.08
CA GLU A 15 -5.32 -2.74 -4.37
C GLU A 15 -3.86 -2.68 -3.86
N TRP A 16 -3.34 -3.86 -3.48
CA TRP A 16 -1.97 -3.96 -2.97
C TRP A 16 -0.99 -4.06 -4.13
N GLU A 17 -0.25 -2.99 -4.37
CA GLU A 17 0.78 -2.92 -5.40
C GLU A 17 2.14 -3.43 -4.90
N TRP A 18 2.89 -4.10 -5.77
CA TRP A 18 4.24 -4.57 -5.45
C TRP A 18 5.26 -3.43 -5.55
N CYS A 19 6.05 -3.24 -4.50
CA CYS A 19 7.17 -2.32 -4.49
C CYS A 19 8.44 -3.00 -3.95
N THR A 20 9.56 -2.74 -4.61
CA THR A 20 10.88 -3.13 -4.09
C THR A 20 11.49 -1.91 -3.43
N ILE A 21 11.69 -2.01 -2.11
CA ILE A 21 12.42 -0.99 -1.36
C ILE A 21 13.89 -1.34 -1.47
N LEU A 22 14.69 -0.42 -2.03
CA LEU A 22 16.15 -0.56 -2.13
C LEU A 22 16.89 0.18 -1.02
N VAL A 23 16.28 1.25 -0.52
CA VAL A 23 16.84 2.11 0.54
C VAL A 23 15.93 2.00 1.76
N PRO A 24 16.47 1.75 2.96
CA PRO A 24 15.66 1.69 4.15
C PRO A 24 14.86 2.99 4.32
N ARG A 25 13.54 2.87 4.51
CA ARG A 25 12.62 4.01 4.58
C ARG A 25 11.71 3.89 5.79
N PHE A 26 11.46 5.02 6.44
CA PHE A 26 10.51 5.11 7.53
C PHE A 26 9.08 5.23 7.00
N ALA A 27 8.26 4.18 7.17
CA ALA A 27 6.90 4.15 6.63
C ALA A 27 5.92 3.35 7.51
N LEU A 28 4.63 3.47 7.21
CA LEU A 28 3.58 2.76 7.95
C LEU A 28 3.58 1.29 7.53
N ASN A 29 3.88 0.38 8.45
CA ASN A 29 3.88 -1.06 8.19
C ASN A 29 2.58 -1.70 8.74
N VAL A 30 1.88 -2.48 7.91
CA VAL A 30 0.76 -3.33 8.31
C VAL A 30 1.27 -4.71 8.65
N ASN A 31 1.05 -5.09 9.91
CA ASN A 31 1.15 -6.46 10.38
C ASN A 31 -0.22 -6.98 10.79
N ARG A 32 -0.31 -8.30 10.99
CA ARG A 32 -1.53 -8.99 11.45
C ARG A 32 -2.09 -8.43 12.78
N THR A 33 -1.23 -7.85 13.62
CA THR A 33 -1.58 -7.26 14.92
C THR A 33 -1.94 -5.76 14.83
N GLY A 34 -1.79 -5.14 13.66
CA GLY A 34 -2.13 -3.74 13.45
C GLY A 34 -1.10 -2.97 12.63
N MET A 35 -1.34 -1.67 12.49
CA MET A 35 -0.46 -0.73 11.79
C MET A 35 0.57 -0.14 12.76
N LYS A 36 1.86 -0.24 12.41
CA LYS A 36 2.94 0.43 13.15
C LYS A 36 3.91 1.11 12.19
N THR A 37 4.26 2.35 12.48
CA THR A 37 5.33 3.04 11.74
C THR A 37 6.68 2.43 12.11
N ARG A 38 7.39 1.87 11.14
CA ARG A 38 8.71 1.25 11.34
C ARG A 38 9.59 1.50 10.13
N TRP A 39 10.89 1.33 10.33
CA TRP A 39 11.84 1.19 9.24
C TRP A 39 11.48 -0.04 8.39
N LEU A 40 11.22 0.19 7.11
CA LEU A 40 11.20 -0.83 6.09
C LEU A 40 12.64 -1.04 5.65
N TRP A 41 13.10 -2.28 5.77
CA TRP A 41 14.41 -2.71 5.27
C TRP A 41 14.33 -2.93 3.75
N PRO A 42 15.46 -3.02 3.04
CA PRO A 42 15.42 -3.34 1.63
C PRO A 42 14.84 -4.73 1.40
N GLY A 43 13.93 -4.85 0.43
CA GLY A 43 13.19 -6.07 0.17
C GLY A 43 11.93 -5.83 -0.64
N ARG A 44 11.16 -6.91 -0.82
CA ARG A 44 9.89 -6.89 -1.55
C ARG A 44 8.75 -6.61 -0.58
N TYR A 45 8.01 -5.55 -0.86
CA TYR A 45 6.86 -5.11 -0.08
C TYR A 45 5.66 -4.96 -0.98
N LEU A 46 4.51 -4.97 -0.35
CA LEU A 46 3.25 -4.59 -0.96
C LEU A 46 2.85 -3.27 -0.33
N TYR A 47 2.52 -2.26 -1.13
CA TYR A 47 2.00 -1.00 -0.62
C TYR A 47 0.57 -0.79 -1.12
N ARG A 48 -0.22 -0.06 -0.34
CA ARG A 48 -1.54 0.41 -0.77
C ARG A 48 -1.82 1.79 -0.22
N TRP A 49 -2.74 2.51 -0.83
CA TRP A 49 -3.27 3.73 -0.23
C TRP A 49 -4.26 3.35 0.87
N SER A 50 -4.15 3.95 2.06
CA SER A 50 -5.18 3.81 3.09
C SER A 50 -5.99 5.09 3.19
N ARG A 51 -7.29 4.99 2.90
CA ARG A 51 -8.25 6.10 3.03
C ARG A 51 -8.38 6.62 4.47
N THR A 52 -8.37 5.72 5.45
CA THR A 52 -8.47 6.03 6.88
C THR A 52 -7.33 6.92 7.36
N TYR A 53 -6.11 6.63 6.92
CA TYR A 53 -4.90 7.34 7.37
C TYR A 53 -4.40 8.37 6.35
N LYS A 54 -5.05 8.49 5.18
CA LYS A 54 -4.62 9.28 4.02
C LYS A 54 -3.13 9.11 3.72
N ARG A 55 -2.61 7.88 3.86
CA ARG A 55 -1.19 7.56 3.76
C ARG A 55 -0.97 6.20 3.12
N TYR A 56 0.17 6.05 2.45
CA TYR A 56 0.63 4.77 1.95
C TYR A 56 1.02 3.84 3.09
N VAL A 57 0.56 2.61 2.96
CA VAL A 57 0.75 1.56 3.94
C VAL A 57 1.42 0.38 3.29
N TYR A 58 2.44 -0.15 3.95
CA TYR A 58 3.33 -1.17 3.42
C TYR A 58 3.15 -2.45 4.23
N ARG A 59 3.04 -3.61 3.58
CA ARG A 59 3.15 -4.92 4.22
C ARG A 59 4.31 -5.67 3.61
N ARG A 60 5.00 -6.47 4.42
CA ARG A 60 6.02 -7.40 3.93
C ARG A 60 5.29 -8.65 3.42
N HIS A 61 5.66 -9.15 2.24
CA HIS A 61 5.23 -10.47 1.77
C HIS A 61 6.06 -11.56 2.46
#